data_AF-A0A924TMT1-F1
#
_entry.id   AF-A0A924TMT1-F1
#
_cell.length_a   1.000
_cell.length_b   1.000
_cell.length_c   1.000
_cell.angle_alpha   90.00
_cell.angle_beta   90.00
_cell.angle_gamma   90.00
#
_symmetry.space_group_name_H-M   'P 1'
#
loop_
_entity.id
_entity.type
_entity.pdbx_description
1 polymer ?
#
loop_
_entity_poly.entity_id
_entity_poly.type
_entity_poly.pdbx_seq_one_letter_code
_entity_poly.pdbx_strand_id
1 'polypeptide(L)'
;MLGDTLAESYDLLQIFQHYRDSDDPRLKTAARRAFSACTPAFLPRPGETPSPDLLIAALPPTQRMAREEALRALYARCQSFMGLGRSALLTLLGDLAADGELREAGQHINDQLAAGNVEQAIRLATRALRGNDAASIASIAGPLGTLLEKLSSARAGAATAADRRAAADGAANVAAALPLLACDLGMDCSNRSLAALQLCASEGQCEGDAEARFLARAGVGSDRMAAVQAQRRRLLDLYREGRPPAADELLP
;
A
#
# COMPACT_ATOMS: atom_id res chain seq x y z
N MET A 1 -3.27 15.87 -12.39
CA MET A 1 -3.24 14.57 -11.71
C MET A 1 -4.54 13.87 -12.04
N LEU A 2 -4.49 12.65 -12.57
CA LEU A 2 -5.69 11.82 -12.69
C LEU A 2 -5.99 11.31 -11.28
N GLY A 3 -7.22 11.51 -10.78
CA GLY A 3 -7.62 11.04 -9.46
C GLY A 3 -7.61 9.51 -9.36
N ASP A 4 -7.64 8.98 -8.14
CA ASP A 4 -7.66 7.54 -7.88
C ASP A 4 -8.87 6.86 -8.55
N THR A 5 -8.62 6.12 -9.62
CA THR A 5 -9.65 5.38 -10.37
C THR A 5 -10.32 4.28 -9.54
N LEU A 6 -9.79 3.94 -8.37
CA LEU A 6 -10.32 2.92 -7.45
C LEU A 6 -11.15 3.50 -6.29
N ALA A 7 -11.14 4.83 -6.10
CA ALA A 7 -11.76 5.54 -4.97
C ALA A 7 -13.20 5.11 -4.71
N GLU A 8 -14.03 5.24 -5.73
CA GLU A 8 -15.48 5.07 -5.66
C GLU A 8 -15.98 3.89 -6.51
N SER A 9 -15.07 3.06 -7.04
CA SER A 9 -15.52 1.94 -7.84
C SER A 9 -16.25 0.92 -6.97
N TYR A 10 -17.54 0.74 -7.27
CA TYR A 10 -18.38 -0.32 -6.73
C TYR A 10 -18.13 -1.67 -7.42
N ASP A 11 -17.39 -1.68 -8.54
CA ASP A 11 -17.06 -2.90 -9.28
C ASP A 11 -15.58 -2.89 -9.71
N LEU A 12 -14.76 -3.67 -8.99
CA LEU A 12 -13.34 -3.77 -9.26
C LEU A 12 -13.03 -4.56 -10.54
N LEU A 13 -13.94 -5.43 -11.01
CA LEU A 13 -13.75 -6.14 -12.28
C LEU A 13 -13.81 -5.16 -13.45
N GLN A 14 -14.70 -4.18 -13.40
CA GLN A 14 -14.82 -3.17 -14.45
C GLN A 14 -13.51 -2.37 -14.61
N ILE A 15 -12.91 -1.94 -13.49
CA ILE A 15 -11.62 -1.22 -13.51
C ILE A 15 -10.51 -2.12 -14.07
N PHE A 16 -10.47 -3.38 -13.64
CA PHE A 16 -9.48 -4.33 -14.15
C PHE A 16 -9.61 -4.55 -15.65
N GLN A 17 -10.81 -4.85 -16.15
CA GLN A 17 -11.03 -5.09 -17.58
C GLN A 17 -10.73 -3.86 -18.42
N HIS A 18 -11.04 -2.67 -17.91
CA HIS A 18 -10.82 -1.42 -18.63
C HIS A 18 -9.33 -1.06 -18.75
N TYR A 19 -8.50 -1.37 -17.74
CA TYR A 19 -7.10 -0.90 -17.70
C TYR A 19 -6.03 -2.00 -17.74
N ARG A 20 -6.37 -3.30 -17.70
CA ARG A 20 -5.38 -4.39 -17.69
C ARG A 20 -4.43 -4.37 -18.90
N ASP A 21 -4.93 -3.91 -20.04
CA ASP A 21 -4.21 -3.86 -21.32
C ASP A 21 -3.78 -2.42 -21.68
N SER A 22 -3.83 -1.49 -20.71
CA SER A 22 -3.45 -0.09 -20.91
C SER A 22 -1.94 0.08 -21.09
N ASP A 23 -1.55 0.92 -22.05
CA ASP A 23 -0.16 1.37 -22.23
C ASP A 23 0.30 2.34 -21.13
N ASP A 24 -0.63 3.01 -20.44
CA ASP A 24 -0.30 3.83 -19.26
C ASP A 24 0.00 2.90 -18.06
N PRO A 25 1.24 2.90 -17.53
CA PRO A 25 1.62 2.04 -16.42
C PRO A 25 0.83 2.28 -15.13
N ARG A 26 0.31 3.51 -14.93
CA ARG A 26 -0.48 3.86 -13.74
C ARG A 26 -1.84 3.17 -13.78
N LEU A 27 -2.51 3.24 -14.93
CA LEU A 27 -3.79 2.58 -15.16
C LEU A 27 -3.63 1.05 -15.10
N LYS A 28 -2.56 0.51 -15.70
CA LYS A 28 -2.24 -0.92 -15.60
C LYS A 28 -2.01 -1.36 -14.15
N THR A 29 -1.33 -0.54 -13.35
CA THR A 29 -1.16 -0.77 -11.89
C THR A 29 -2.49 -0.72 -11.14
N ALA A 30 -3.38 0.22 -11.46
CA ALA A 30 -4.70 0.30 -10.87
C ALA A 30 -5.55 -0.95 -11.15
N ALA A 31 -5.52 -1.48 -12.38
CA ALA A 31 -6.17 -2.75 -12.71
C ALA A 31 -5.65 -3.90 -11.82
N ARG A 32 -4.33 -4.05 -11.71
CA ARG A 32 -3.72 -5.11 -10.90
C ARG A 32 -4.10 -5.00 -9.43
N ARG A 33 -4.10 -3.78 -8.87
CA ARG A 33 -4.57 -3.54 -7.49
C ARG A 33 -6.03 -3.93 -7.31
N ALA A 34 -6.89 -3.66 -8.29
CA ALA A 34 -8.29 -4.08 -8.27
C ALA A 34 -8.41 -5.61 -8.15
N PHE A 35 -7.57 -6.36 -8.88
CA PHE A 35 -7.53 -7.82 -8.80
C PHE A 35 -6.94 -8.33 -7.48
N SER A 36 -5.80 -7.76 -7.02
CA SER A 36 -5.13 -8.15 -5.77
C SER A 36 -5.94 -7.79 -4.51
N ALA A 37 -6.85 -6.80 -4.59
CA ALA A 37 -7.79 -6.52 -3.51
C ALA A 37 -8.82 -7.65 -3.30
N CYS A 38 -9.12 -8.41 -4.36
CA CYS A 38 -10.11 -9.48 -4.33
C CYS A 38 -9.49 -10.86 -4.16
N THR A 39 -8.32 -11.10 -4.76
CA THR A 39 -7.63 -12.40 -4.74
C THR A 39 -6.26 -12.30 -4.07
N PRO A 40 -5.85 -13.30 -3.27
CA PRO A 40 -6.53 -14.58 -3.04
C PRO A 40 -7.60 -14.54 -1.95
N ALA A 41 -7.84 -13.40 -1.29
CA ALA A 41 -8.66 -13.31 -0.08
C ALA A 41 -10.06 -13.94 -0.22
N PHE A 42 -10.77 -13.68 -1.31
CA PHE A 42 -12.13 -14.21 -1.54
C PHE A 42 -12.18 -15.37 -2.53
N LEU A 43 -11.02 -15.93 -2.92
CA LEU A 43 -10.98 -17.06 -3.84
C LEU A 43 -11.68 -18.27 -3.20
N PRO A 44 -12.78 -18.79 -3.77
CA PRO A 44 -13.51 -19.91 -3.19
C PRO A 44 -12.67 -21.19 -3.22
N ARG A 45 -12.90 -22.08 -2.25
CA ARG A 45 -12.35 -23.44 -2.32
C ARG A 45 -13.06 -24.24 -3.44
N PRO A 46 -12.47 -25.35 -3.90
CA PRO A 46 -13.11 -26.21 -4.90
C PRO A 46 -14.53 -26.62 -4.46
N GLY A 47 -15.53 -26.32 -5.28
CA GLY A 47 -16.93 -26.66 -5.01
C GLY A 47 -17.71 -25.68 -4.12
N GLU A 48 -17.07 -24.62 -3.61
CA GLU A 48 -17.73 -23.62 -2.77
C GLU A 48 -18.19 -22.39 -3.59
N THR A 49 -19.25 -21.74 -3.12
CA THR A 49 -19.63 -20.41 -3.61
C THR A 49 -18.75 -19.34 -2.96
N PRO A 50 -18.28 -18.33 -3.71
CA PRO A 50 -17.58 -17.19 -3.13
C PRO A 50 -18.40 -16.54 -2.00
N SER A 51 -17.75 -16.26 -0.87
CA SER A 51 -18.37 -15.60 0.28
C SER A 51 -17.29 -14.99 1.20
N PRO A 52 -17.55 -13.86 1.87
CA PRO A 52 -16.67 -13.32 2.91
C PRO A 52 -16.81 -14.07 4.24
N ASP A 53 -17.79 -14.96 4.40
CA ASP A 53 -18.18 -15.50 5.72
C ASP A 53 -17.05 -16.29 6.40
N LEU A 54 -16.20 -16.98 5.65
CA LEU A 54 -15.03 -17.67 6.22
C LEU A 54 -14.03 -16.71 6.85
N LEU A 55 -13.78 -15.56 6.20
CA LEU A 55 -12.90 -14.52 6.74
C LEU A 55 -13.54 -13.85 7.95
N ILE A 56 -14.85 -13.60 7.91
CA ILE A 56 -15.62 -13.01 9.02
C ILE A 56 -15.63 -13.95 10.24
N ALA A 57 -15.80 -15.26 10.02
CA ALA A 57 -15.74 -16.27 11.08
C ALA A 57 -14.37 -16.26 11.77
N ALA A 58 -13.29 -16.09 11.00
CA ALA A 58 -11.92 -16.06 11.49
C ALA A 58 -11.50 -14.74 12.17
N LEU A 59 -12.36 -13.71 12.21
CA LEU A 59 -12.00 -12.41 12.79
C LEU A 59 -11.73 -12.51 14.31
N PRO A 60 -10.68 -11.85 14.82
CA PRO A 60 -10.47 -11.73 16.26
C PRO A 60 -11.53 -10.82 16.90
N PRO A 61 -11.68 -10.85 18.25
CA PRO A 61 -12.67 -10.03 18.95
C PRO A 61 -12.46 -8.51 18.81
N THR A 62 -11.21 -8.07 18.68
CA THR A 62 -10.84 -6.65 18.60
C THR A 62 -11.45 -6.00 17.35
N GLN A 63 -12.28 -4.97 17.55
CA GLN A 63 -12.99 -4.24 16.49
C GLN A 63 -13.80 -5.15 15.54
N ARG A 64 -14.25 -6.32 16.02
CA ARG A 64 -14.84 -7.37 15.18
C ARG A 64 -15.96 -6.87 14.24
N MET A 65 -16.90 -6.07 14.76
CA MET A 65 -18.02 -5.57 13.96
C MET A 65 -17.56 -4.67 12.82
N ALA A 66 -16.66 -3.71 13.09
CA ALA A 66 -16.13 -2.81 12.07
C ALA A 66 -15.33 -3.57 11.01
N ARG A 67 -14.57 -4.60 11.42
CA ARG A 67 -13.83 -5.47 10.50
C ARG A 67 -14.76 -6.33 9.63
N GLU A 68 -15.85 -6.82 10.20
CA GLU A 68 -16.88 -7.54 9.46
C GLU A 68 -17.53 -6.64 8.40
N GLU A 69 -17.93 -5.43 8.78
CA GLU A 69 -18.48 -4.44 7.85
C GLU A 69 -17.50 -4.11 6.72
N ALA A 70 -16.21 -3.92 7.04
CA ALA A 70 -15.18 -3.67 6.05
C ALA A 70 -14.98 -4.86 5.09
N LEU A 71 -14.99 -6.11 5.60
CA LEU A 71 -14.92 -7.31 4.76
C LEU A 71 -16.13 -7.45 3.84
N ARG A 72 -17.34 -7.20 4.34
CA ARG A 72 -18.57 -7.23 3.53
C ARG A 72 -18.55 -6.14 2.45
N ALA A 73 -18.12 -4.93 2.80
CA ALA A 73 -17.99 -3.82 1.85
C ALA A 73 -16.92 -4.11 0.78
N LEU A 74 -15.77 -4.67 1.17
CA LEU A 74 -14.72 -5.08 0.23
C LEU A 74 -15.22 -6.19 -0.70
N TYR A 75 -15.88 -7.22 -0.15
CA TYR A 75 -16.46 -8.31 -0.93
C TYR A 75 -17.51 -7.83 -1.93
N ALA A 76 -18.34 -6.86 -1.55
CA ALA A 76 -19.33 -6.26 -2.45
C ALA A 76 -18.68 -5.68 -3.71
N ARG A 77 -17.51 -5.03 -3.56
CA ARG A 77 -16.73 -4.50 -4.70
C ARG A 77 -16.08 -5.58 -5.57
N CYS A 78 -15.89 -6.77 -4.99
CA CYS A 78 -15.29 -7.94 -5.64
C CYS A 78 -16.33 -8.90 -6.25
N GLN A 79 -17.63 -8.63 -6.11
CA GLN A 79 -18.69 -9.57 -6.48
C GLN A 79 -18.61 -9.98 -7.96
N SER A 80 -18.40 -9.01 -8.86
CA SER A 80 -18.28 -9.29 -10.30
C SER A 80 -17.06 -10.16 -10.62
N PHE A 81 -15.93 -9.94 -9.96
CA PHE A 81 -14.77 -10.83 -10.06
C PHE A 81 -15.11 -12.26 -9.63
N MET A 82 -15.82 -12.40 -8.52
CA MET A 82 -16.23 -13.71 -8.00
C MET A 82 -17.19 -14.44 -8.95
N GLY A 83 -17.95 -13.70 -9.76
CA GLY A 83 -18.81 -14.22 -10.82
C GLY A 83 -18.06 -14.88 -11.99
N LEU A 84 -16.76 -14.61 -12.19
CA LEU A 84 -15.94 -15.28 -13.21
C LEU A 84 -15.71 -16.78 -12.90
N GLY A 85 -15.88 -17.16 -11.64
CA GLY A 85 -15.64 -18.52 -11.16
C GLY A 85 -14.16 -18.81 -10.89
N ARG A 86 -13.94 -19.83 -10.06
CA ARG A 86 -12.62 -20.19 -9.51
C ARG A 86 -11.55 -20.43 -10.58
N SER A 87 -11.88 -21.16 -11.64
CA SER A 87 -10.90 -21.54 -12.67
C SER A 87 -10.37 -20.32 -13.41
N ALA A 88 -11.25 -19.38 -13.80
CA ALA A 88 -10.84 -18.15 -14.47
C ALA A 88 -10.00 -17.26 -13.55
N LEU A 89 -10.38 -17.15 -12.27
CA LEU A 89 -9.60 -16.40 -11.28
C LEU A 89 -8.20 -16.99 -11.08
N LEU A 90 -8.07 -18.32 -11.07
CA LEU A 90 -6.77 -18.99 -10.97
C LEU A 90 -5.92 -18.81 -12.23
N THR A 91 -6.52 -18.83 -13.41
CA THR A 91 -5.80 -18.52 -14.67
C THR A 91 -5.28 -17.09 -14.62
N LEU A 92 -6.12 -16.11 -14.31
CA LEU A 92 -5.70 -14.71 -14.17
C LEU A 92 -4.61 -14.52 -13.11
N LEU A 93 -4.73 -15.20 -11.97
CA LEU A 93 -3.72 -15.19 -10.91
C LEU A 93 -2.39 -15.76 -11.44
N GLY A 94 -2.44 -16.88 -12.18
CA GLY A 94 -1.26 -17.49 -12.79
C GLY A 94 -0.57 -16.58 -13.80
N ASP A 95 -1.35 -15.99 -14.72
CA ASP A 95 -0.85 -15.11 -15.77
C ASP A 95 -0.17 -13.86 -15.16
N LEU A 96 -0.87 -13.18 -14.24
CA LEU A 96 -0.34 -12.01 -13.56
C LEU A 96 0.87 -12.35 -12.67
N ALA A 97 0.93 -13.56 -12.10
CA ALA A 97 2.09 -14.00 -11.34
C ALA A 97 3.32 -14.26 -12.23
N ALA A 98 3.10 -14.89 -13.39
CA ALA A 98 4.17 -15.22 -14.34
C ALA A 98 4.84 -13.96 -14.91
N ASP A 99 4.06 -12.92 -15.17
CA ASP A 99 4.57 -11.63 -15.65
C ASP A 99 5.16 -10.75 -14.53
N GLY A 100 5.15 -11.23 -13.28
CA GLY A 100 5.59 -10.48 -12.11
C GLY A 100 4.67 -9.31 -11.75
N GLU A 101 3.46 -9.29 -12.30
CA GLU A 101 2.54 -8.17 -12.29
C GLU A 101 1.66 -8.08 -11.02
N LEU A 102 1.53 -9.16 -10.25
CA LEU A 102 0.74 -9.16 -8.99
C LEU A 102 1.42 -8.46 -7.82
N ARG A 103 2.73 -8.35 -7.84
CA ARG A 103 3.48 -7.85 -6.69
C ARG A 103 3.42 -6.34 -6.68
N GLU A 104 2.86 -5.78 -5.61
CA GLU A 104 2.96 -4.36 -5.34
C GLU A 104 4.43 -3.95 -5.17
N ALA A 105 4.75 -2.69 -5.48
CA ALA A 105 6.11 -2.17 -5.37
C ALA A 105 6.70 -2.41 -3.97
N GLY A 106 5.89 -2.26 -2.92
CA GLY A 106 6.31 -2.53 -1.55
C GLY A 106 6.74 -3.99 -1.32
N GLN A 107 6.01 -4.96 -1.88
CA GLN A 107 6.36 -6.38 -1.75
C GLN A 107 7.67 -6.69 -2.47
N HIS A 108 7.88 -6.16 -3.68
CA HIS A 108 9.15 -6.31 -4.39
C HIS A 108 10.33 -5.77 -3.59
N ILE A 109 10.18 -4.62 -2.93
CA ILE A 109 11.24 -4.04 -2.10
C ILE A 109 11.51 -4.94 -0.89
N ASN A 110 10.46 -5.41 -0.20
CA ASN A 110 10.60 -6.33 0.93
C ASN A 110 11.35 -7.62 0.55
N ASP A 111 11.02 -8.23 -0.59
CA ASP A 111 11.70 -9.44 -1.06
C ASP A 111 13.20 -9.20 -1.29
N GLN A 112 13.57 -8.05 -1.89
CA GLN A 112 14.97 -7.68 -2.08
C GLN A 112 15.68 -7.38 -0.77
N LEU A 113 15.02 -6.72 0.18
CA LEU A 113 15.56 -6.48 1.51
C LEU A 113 15.77 -7.80 2.29
N ALA A 114 14.84 -8.74 2.18
CA ALA A 114 14.95 -10.07 2.77
C ALA A 114 16.09 -10.89 2.15
N ALA A 115 16.32 -10.74 0.84
CA ALA A 115 17.44 -11.34 0.13
C ALA A 115 18.79 -10.63 0.37
N GLY A 116 18.81 -9.52 1.13
CA GLY A 116 20.03 -8.73 1.37
C GLY A 116 20.46 -7.82 0.21
N ASN A 117 19.66 -7.73 -0.86
CA ASN A 117 19.94 -6.95 -2.06
C ASN A 117 19.56 -5.47 -1.89
N VAL A 118 20.25 -4.77 -0.98
CA VAL A 118 19.94 -3.37 -0.62
C VAL A 118 19.97 -2.44 -1.84
N GLU A 119 20.93 -2.56 -2.74
CA GLU A 119 20.99 -1.71 -3.95
C GLU A 119 19.78 -1.88 -4.86
N GLN A 120 19.30 -3.12 -5.03
CA GLN A 120 18.11 -3.37 -5.84
C GLN A 120 16.86 -2.81 -5.14
N ALA A 121 16.78 -2.90 -3.81
CA ALA A 121 15.72 -2.28 -3.03
C ALA A 121 15.70 -0.75 -3.20
N ILE A 122 16.87 -0.08 -3.21
CA ILE A 122 16.98 1.37 -3.50
C ILE A 122 16.45 1.69 -4.89
N ARG A 123 16.89 0.95 -5.93
CA ARG A 123 16.43 1.18 -7.30
C ARG A 123 14.91 1.06 -7.43
N LEU A 124 14.32 0.04 -6.81
CA LEU A 124 12.88 -0.19 -6.82
C LEU A 124 12.11 0.90 -6.06
N ALA A 125 12.58 1.28 -4.87
CA ALA A 125 11.99 2.36 -4.08
C ALA A 125 12.04 3.71 -4.82
N THR A 126 13.19 4.05 -5.42
CA THR A 126 13.35 5.25 -6.25
C THR A 126 12.42 5.21 -7.46
N ARG A 127 12.26 4.06 -8.11
CA ARG A 127 11.33 3.92 -9.24
C ARG A 127 9.88 4.16 -8.81
N ALA A 128 9.48 3.63 -7.66
CA ALA A 128 8.13 3.83 -7.12
C ALA A 128 7.86 5.31 -6.77
N LEU A 129 8.80 5.98 -6.10
CA LEU A 129 8.71 7.41 -5.79
C LEU A 129 8.61 8.26 -7.08
N ARG A 130 9.45 7.97 -8.08
CA ARG A 130 9.47 8.74 -9.33
C ARG A 130 8.35 8.38 -10.32
N GLY A 131 7.70 7.23 -10.14
CA GLY A 131 6.59 6.78 -11.01
C GLY A 131 5.33 7.64 -10.88
N ASN A 132 5.23 8.42 -9.80
CA ASN A 132 4.10 9.30 -9.50
C ASN A 132 2.75 8.55 -9.54
N ASP A 133 2.77 7.30 -9.08
CA ASP A 133 1.59 6.51 -8.75
C ASP A 133 1.42 6.57 -7.24
N ALA A 134 0.40 7.31 -6.79
CA ALA A 134 0.14 7.55 -5.38
C ALA A 134 -0.04 6.24 -4.59
N ALA A 135 -0.68 5.25 -5.20
CA ALA A 135 -0.85 3.94 -4.59
C ALA A 135 0.47 3.19 -4.36
N SER A 136 1.33 3.17 -5.39
CA SER A 136 2.67 2.61 -5.26
C SER A 136 3.46 3.33 -4.17
N ILE A 137 3.37 4.66 -4.09
CA ILE A 137 4.02 5.47 -3.05
C ILE A 137 3.54 5.07 -1.65
N ALA A 138 2.24 4.87 -1.44
CA ALA A 138 1.70 4.37 -0.18
C ALA A 138 2.19 2.95 0.14
N SER A 139 2.20 2.05 -0.86
CA SER A 139 2.59 0.64 -0.68
C SER A 139 4.04 0.45 -0.21
N ILE A 140 4.94 1.36 -0.58
CA ILE A 140 6.36 1.26 -0.22
C ILE A 140 6.67 1.82 1.17
N ALA A 141 5.70 2.41 1.89
CA ALA A 141 5.93 3.10 3.16
C ALA A 141 6.68 2.26 4.20
N GLY A 142 6.17 1.06 4.51
CA GLY A 142 6.81 0.12 5.43
C GLY A 142 8.19 -0.35 4.95
N PRO A 143 8.29 -0.95 3.75
CA PRO A 143 9.55 -1.40 3.16
C PRO A 143 10.62 -0.30 3.09
N LEU A 144 10.22 0.93 2.75
CA LEU A 144 11.12 2.07 2.69
C LEU A 144 11.62 2.45 4.08
N GLY A 145 10.78 2.42 5.12
CA GLY A 145 11.23 2.60 6.50
C GLY A 145 12.36 1.63 6.87
N THR A 146 12.17 0.33 6.58
CA THR A 146 13.20 -0.69 6.79
C THR A 146 14.46 -0.45 5.96
N LEU A 147 14.32 -0.04 4.70
CA LEU A 147 15.45 0.32 3.85
C LEU A 147 16.24 1.51 4.43
N LEU A 148 15.54 2.56 4.85
CA LEU A 148 16.13 3.78 5.41
C LEU A 148 16.86 3.49 6.73
N GLU A 149 16.29 2.67 7.61
CA GLU A 149 16.94 2.22 8.84
C GLU A 149 18.25 1.45 8.57
N LYS A 150 18.27 0.57 7.56
CA LYS A 150 19.48 -0.14 7.14
C LYS A 150 20.53 0.82 6.58
N LEU A 151 20.11 1.74 5.70
CA LEU A 151 20.99 2.73 5.09
C LEU A 151 21.57 3.71 6.11
N SER A 152 20.77 4.18 7.05
CA SER A 152 21.21 5.12 8.07
C SER A 152 22.21 4.47 9.04
N SER A 153 21.97 3.20 9.40
CA SER A 153 22.90 2.41 10.22
C SER A 153 24.24 2.22 9.52
N ALA A 154 24.25 2.09 8.18
CA ALA A 154 25.46 1.93 7.38
C ALA A 154 26.21 3.26 7.12
N ARG A 155 25.50 4.36 6.79
CA ARG A 155 26.09 5.68 6.49
C ARG A 155 26.66 6.36 7.72
N ALA A 156 25.95 6.31 8.84
CA ALA A 156 26.28 7.14 9.99
C ALA A 156 27.59 6.73 10.68
N GLY A 157 28.12 5.53 10.41
CA GLY A 157 29.14 4.94 11.27
C GLY A 157 28.74 5.06 12.75
N ALA A 158 27.42 5.02 13.04
CA ALA A 158 26.79 5.69 14.16
C ALA A 158 27.50 5.33 15.48
N ALA A 159 28.38 6.24 15.90
CA ALA A 159 29.30 5.99 17.00
C ALA A 159 28.54 5.88 18.32
N THR A 160 27.39 6.56 18.42
CA THR A 160 26.58 6.61 19.63
C THR A 160 25.18 5.99 19.44
N ALA A 161 24.56 5.60 20.55
CA ALA A 161 23.18 5.14 20.56
C ALA A 161 22.18 6.26 20.22
N ALA A 162 22.53 7.53 20.48
CA ALA A 162 21.69 8.68 20.16
C ALA A 162 21.58 8.91 18.65
N ASP A 163 22.70 8.78 17.92
CA ASP A 163 22.71 8.94 16.45
C ASP A 163 21.87 7.86 15.77
N ARG A 164 21.97 6.60 16.24
CA ARG A 164 21.15 5.49 15.75
C ARG A 164 19.66 5.75 15.98
N ARG A 165 19.30 6.30 17.13
CA ARG A 165 17.90 6.62 17.47
C ARG A 165 17.36 7.74 16.59
N ALA A 166 18.10 8.83 16.44
CA ALA A 166 17.71 9.95 15.58
C ALA A 166 17.51 9.51 14.12
N ALA A 167 18.40 8.63 13.63
CA ALA A 167 18.27 8.03 12.31
C ALA A 167 17.01 7.16 12.15
N ALA A 168 16.73 6.29 13.13
CA ALA A 168 15.53 5.45 13.14
C ALA A 168 14.25 6.30 13.20
N ASP A 169 14.22 7.34 14.05
CA ASP A 169 13.10 8.28 14.15
C ASP A 169 12.88 9.01 12.81
N GLY A 170 13.96 9.42 12.13
CA GLY A 170 13.90 10.00 10.78
C GLY A 170 13.28 9.06 9.75
N ALA A 171 13.75 7.81 9.69
CA ALA A 171 13.21 6.77 8.81
C ALA A 171 11.72 6.49 9.09
N ALA A 172 11.34 6.37 10.36
CA ALA A 172 9.96 6.15 10.78
C ALA A 172 9.04 7.33 10.43
N ASN A 173 9.55 8.56 10.46
CA ASN A 173 8.79 9.74 10.06
C ASN A 173 8.59 9.83 8.54
N VAL A 174 9.60 9.50 7.75
CA VAL A 174 9.47 9.40 6.28
C VAL A 174 8.47 8.31 5.90
N ALA A 175 8.60 7.12 6.49
CA ALA A 175 7.68 6.00 6.25
C ALA A 175 6.23 6.37 6.57
N ALA A 176 5.97 7.01 7.72
CA ALA A 176 4.63 7.45 8.10
C ALA A 176 4.07 8.58 7.22
N ALA A 177 4.94 9.42 6.64
CA ALA A 177 4.51 10.52 5.77
C ALA A 177 4.10 10.07 4.36
N LEU A 178 4.60 8.94 3.87
CA LEU A 178 4.34 8.50 2.49
C LEU A 178 2.87 8.19 2.16
N PRO A 179 2.12 7.46 3.00
CA PRO A 179 0.70 7.23 2.71
C PRO A 179 -0.12 8.52 2.75
N LEU A 180 0.27 9.50 3.59
CA LEU A 180 -0.36 10.82 3.62
C LEU A 180 -0.04 11.63 2.35
N LEU A 181 1.22 11.57 1.90
CA LEU A 181 1.63 12.15 0.63
C LEU A 181 0.85 11.51 -0.53
N ALA A 182 0.62 10.21 -0.51
CA ALA A 182 -0.20 9.55 -1.53
C ALA A 182 -1.62 10.14 -1.59
N CYS A 183 -2.24 10.44 -0.44
CA CYS A 183 -3.52 11.15 -0.39
C CYS A 183 -3.43 12.54 -1.06
N ASP A 184 -2.37 13.32 -0.75
CA ASP A 184 -2.14 14.62 -1.40
C ASP A 184 -1.93 14.52 -2.92
N LEU A 185 -1.37 13.40 -3.37
CA LEU A 185 -1.12 13.11 -4.79
C LEU A 185 -2.34 12.48 -5.49
N GLY A 186 -3.49 12.42 -4.82
CA GLY A 186 -4.77 12.06 -5.41
C GLY A 186 -5.22 10.62 -5.18
N MET A 187 -4.56 9.86 -4.28
CA MET A 187 -5.12 8.61 -3.74
C MET A 187 -6.38 8.92 -2.94
N ASP A 188 -7.45 8.13 -3.11
CA ASP A 188 -8.62 8.31 -2.23
C ASP A 188 -8.30 7.77 -0.84
N CYS A 189 -8.43 8.67 0.12
CA CYS A 189 -8.16 8.40 1.52
C CYS A 189 -9.41 8.59 2.38
N SER A 190 -10.60 8.61 1.80
CA SER A 190 -11.86 8.60 2.54
C SER A 190 -12.01 7.35 3.40
N ASN A 191 -12.94 7.38 4.36
CA ASN A 191 -13.26 6.23 5.21
C ASN A 191 -13.88 5.04 4.45
N ARG A 192 -14.28 5.24 3.19
CA ARG A 192 -14.79 4.20 2.29
C ARG A 192 -13.81 3.85 1.18
N SER A 193 -12.63 4.46 1.14
CA SER A 193 -11.60 4.12 0.16
C SER A 193 -11.21 2.64 0.23
N LEU A 194 -10.70 2.10 -0.88
CA LEU A 194 -10.17 0.74 -0.91
C LEU A 194 -9.08 0.54 0.16
N ALA A 195 -8.19 1.53 0.32
CA ALA A 195 -7.14 1.51 1.34
C ALA A 195 -7.71 1.47 2.77
N ALA A 196 -8.71 2.29 3.09
CA ALA A 196 -9.36 2.27 4.40
C ALA A 196 -10.01 0.91 4.67
N LEU A 197 -10.75 0.36 3.71
CA LEU A 197 -11.39 -0.95 3.84
C LEU A 197 -10.35 -2.06 4.07
N GLN A 198 -9.26 -2.06 3.31
CA GLN A 198 -8.17 -3.03 3.48
C GLN A 198 -7.53 -2.92 4.86
N LEU A 199 -7.12 -1.71 5.30
CA LEU A 199 -6.51 -1.48 6.62
C LEU A 199 -7.41 -1.95 7.78
N CYS A 200 -8.73 -1.75 7.68
CA CYS A 200 -9.65 -2.27 8.68
C CYS A 200 -9.79 -3.79 8.60
N ALA A 201 -10.07 -4.32 7.42
CA ALA A 201 -10.30 -5.75 7.23
C ALA A 201 -9.09 -6.61 7.63
N SER A 202 -7.88 -6.25 7.18
CA SER A 202 -6.67 -7.06 7.43
C SER A 202 -5.96 -6.69 8.73
N GLU A 203 -5.84 -5.41 9.06
CA GLU A 203 -4.98 -4.92 10.15
C GLU A 203 -5.76 -4.45 11.39
N GLY A 204 -7.09 -4.39 11.31
CA GLY A 204 -7.92 -3.94 12.43
C GLY A 204 -7.79 -2.44 12.74
N GLN A 205 -7.33 -1.65 11.78
CA GLN A 205 -7.32 -0.18 11.86
C GLN A 205 -8.63 0.34 11.27
N CYS A 206 -9.69 0.44 12.07
CA CYS A 206 -11.02 0.79 11.56
C CYS A 206 -11.51 2.20 11.92
N GLU A 207 -10.76 2.94 12.72
CA GLU A 207 -11.15 4.29 13.14
C GLU A 207 -10.69 5.35 12.14
N GLY A 208 -11.54 6.34 11.89
CA GLY A 208 -11.23 7.45 10.99
C GLY A 208 -11.17 7.07 9.50
N ASP A 209 -10.59 7.98 8.73
CA ASP A 209 -10.33 7.85 7.31
C ASP A 209 -9.03 7.05 7.03
N ALA A 210 -8.60 6.91 5.77
CA ALA A 210 -7.39 6.14 5.47
C ALA A 210 -6.14 6.81 6.07
N GLU A 211 -6.05 8.14 6.08
CA GLU A 211 -4.93 8.88 6.68
C GLU A 211 -4.77 8.54 8.15
N ALA A 212 -5.87 8.61 8.92
CA ALA A 212 -5.89 8.26 10.34
C ALA A 212 -5.46 6.80 10.56
N ARG A 213 -5.92 5.87 9.72
CA ARG A 213 -5.57 4.44 9.81
C ARG A 213 -4.11 4.18 9.48
N PHE A 214 -3.54 4.87 8.49
CA PHE A 214 -2.11 4.79 8.18
C PHE A 214 -1.26 5.30 9.35
N LEU A 215 -1.65 6.41 9.96
CA LEU A 215 -0.97 6.97 11.14
C LEU A 215 -1.05 6.01 12.34
N ALA A 216 -2.21 5.43 12.59
CA ALA A 216 -2.42 4.44 13.65
C ALA A 216 -1.57 3.17 13.42
N ARG A 217 -1.55 2.64 12.20
CA ARG A 217 -0.68 1.53 11.78
C ARG A 217 0.80 1.85 12.03
N ALA A 218 1.23 3.07 11.72
CA ALA A 218 2.61 3.52 11.91
C ALA A 218 2.96 3.89 13.37
N GLY A 219 2.01 3.72 14.31
CA GLY A 219 2.18 4.03 15.73
C GLY A 219 2.49 5.50 15.99
N VAL A 220 1.95 6.42 15.18
CA VAL A 220 2.21 7.86 15.32
C VAL A 220 1.34 8.44 16.41
N GLY A 221 1.97 8.81 17.53
CA GLY A 221 1.36 9.59 18.61
C GLY A 221 1.32 11.09 18.33
N SER A 222 0.72 11.84 19.26
CA SER A 222 0.63 13.31 19.18
C SER A 222 1.99 14.01 19.19
N ASP A 223 2.96 13.44 19.91
CA ASP A 223 4.35 13.88 20.02
C ASP A 223 5.13 13.79 18.69
N ARG A 224 4.84 12.76 17.88
CA ARG A 224 5.50 12.52 16.59
C ARG A 224 4.77 13.16 15.40
N MET A 225 3.51 13.52 15.56
CA MET A 225 2.65 14.05 14.49
C MET A 225 3.27 15.27 13.78
N ALA A 226 3.83 16.22 14.53
CA ALA A 226 4.43 17.42 13.94
C ALA A 226 5.60 17.10 13.00
N ALA A 227 6.43 16.11 13.34
CA ALA A 227 7.55 15.68 12.53
C ALA A 227 7.09 14.95 11.25
N VAL A 228 6.07 14.10 11.35
CA VAL A 228 5.46 13.43 10.19
C VAL A 228 4.86 14.45 9.23
N GLN A 229 4.13 15.44 9.73
CA GLN A 229 3.56 16.51 8.90
C GLN A 229 4.62 17.43 8.27
N ALA A 230 5.75 17.64 8.94
CA ALA A 230 6.89 18.33 8.34
C ALA A 230 7.49 17.52 7.18
N GLN A 231 7.65 16.21 7.32
CA GLN A 231 8.11 15.34 6.23
C GLN A 231 7.10 15.27 5.08
N ARG A 232 5.79 15.12 5.36
CA ARG A 232 4.72 15.17 4.35
C ARG A 232 4.84 16.42 3.47
N ARG A 233 4.96 17.60 4.10
CA ARG A 233 5.12 18.88 3.39
C ARG A 233 6.39 18.94 2.56
N ARG A 234 7.55 18.60 3.15
CA ARG A 234 8.83 18.55 2.44
C ARG A 234 8.74 17.67 1.19
N LEU A 235 8.16 16.48 1.32
CA LEU A 235 8.00 15.56 0.20
C LEU A 235 7.04 16.13 -0.84
N LEU A 236 5.90 16.68 -0.42
CA LEU A 236 4.93 17.28 -1.34
C LEU A 236 5.54 18.42 -2.16
N ASP A 237 6.38 19.26 -1.55
CA ASP A 237 7.08 20.34 -2.23
C ASP A 237 8.04 19.79 -3.31
N LEU A 238 8.80 18.73 -3.02
CA LEU A 238 9.64 18.05 -4.01
C LEU A 238 8.83 17.55 -5.22
N TYR A 239 7.63 17.00 -5.00
CA TYR A 239 6.76 16.58 -6.11
C TYR A 239 6.20 17.77 -6.90
N ARG A 240 5.84 18.87 -6.22
CA ARG A 240 5.36 20.11 -6.86
C ARG A 240 6.44 20.79 -7.71
N GLU A 241 7.69 20.70 -7.30
CA GLU A 241 8.86 21.16 -8.06
C GLU A 241 9.23 20.24 -9.24
N GLY A 242 8.54 19.11 -9.42
CA GLY A 242 8.87 18.12 -10.45
C GLY A 242 10.16 17.33 -10.15
N ARG A 243 10.56 17.25 -8.88
CA ARG A 243 11.79 16.61 -8.39
C ARG A 243 11.48 15.51 -7.36
N PRO A 244 10.69 14.48 -7.71
CA PRO A 244 10.43 13.38 -6.79
C PRO A 244 11.75 12.73 -6.33
N PRO A 245 11.92 12.51 -5.01
CA PRO A 245 13.20 12.13 -4.43
C PRO A 245 13.61 10.70 -4.83
N ALA A 246 14.92 10.45 -4.88
CA ALA A 246 15.44 9.09 -4.79
C ALA A 246 15.35 8.57 -3.35
N ALA A 247 15.26 7.25 -3.18
CA ALA A 247 15.10 6.64 -1.87
C ALA A 247 16.27 6.96 -0.91
N ASP A 248 17.49 7.09 -1.42
CA ASP A 248 18.69 7.40 -0.67
C ASP A 248 18.92 8.91 -0.40
N GLU A 249 18.09 9.78 -1.01
CA GLU A 249 18.02 11.23 -0.74
C GLU A 249 17.03 11.56 0.40
N LEU A 250 16.28 10.57 0.87
CA LEU A 250 15.29 10.73 1.93
C LEU A 250 15.90 10.73 3.33
N LEU A 251 17.11 10.21 3.47
CA LEU A 251 17.92 10.38 4.68
C LEU A 251 18.56 11.79 4.67
N PRO A 252 18.58 12.49 5.82
CA PRO A 252 19.39 13.70 5.99
C PRO A 252 20.90 13.40 5.88
#